data_AF-A0A923TFA0-F1
#
_entry.id   AF-A0A923TFA0-F1
#
_cell.length_a   1.000
_cell.length_b   1.000
_cell.length_c   1.000
_cell.angle_alpha   90.00
_cell.angle_beta   90.00
_cell.angle_gamma   90.00
#
_symmetry.space_group_name_H-M   'P 1'
#
loop_
_entity.id
_entity.type
_entity.pdbx_description
1 polymer ?
#
loop_
_entity_poly.entity_id
_entity_poly.type
_entity_poly.pdbx_seq_one_letter_code
_entity_poly.pdbx_strand_id
1 'polypeptide(L)'
;MSAVVLFLLWARLGAAELTLECQLRWRGAPLTVPSVELAGAEGRVLRVTRFAALVSGVELRRADGGAVQLDGQYGFIDAETGRLAMTLRNVPEDNYTGLEFQIGVPPAINHADPGQCVARHPLNPIVNGLHWGWSGGYVFAAIEGRWRAAGHDADERKAERGFSYHLATDARLMRVRFAAAVEIAGPTTVRLTLDLGKVLGAQKIAADGGSETTHSGKDDLLAVVLAKATERAWFFLEAVPMVGALAEPERRVRDNAPYLGIGTPLAFAVPTGFPQPELPADNPLTVEGVELGRRLFGDRRLSARDTQSCATCHRQELAFSEARALSIGADGTQGTRNSMPLFNLAWSPSYAWDGAKPQLRDQAIAALTGELEMHADPAKVAATLGRDPGVRQDFAAAFGTPEVTVERIGLALEQFMLTLVSADSKFDRALRGAVELSDEEKKGFELFASEYDPARSRRGADCFHCHGGALFTDYGFRDNGLGLTRGEEARSGVTGRATDAGKFKTPSLRNVAVTAPYMHDGRLGTLEEVVAHYDHGVSRTATLDPNLAKHPDAGLQLTMEEQRSLVAFLRTLTDTKLERAGETLASGGL
;
A
#
# COMPACT_ATOMS: atom_id res chain seq x y z
N MET A 1 -42.18 10.15 59.95
CA MET A 1 -42.19 10.88 58.67
C MET A 1 -40.99 10.39 57.88
N SER A 2 -41.27 9.63 56.82
CA SER A 2 -40.33 8.75 56.14
C SER A 2 -39.34 9.53 55.26
N ALA A 3 -38.06 9.18 55.38
CA ALA A 3 -37.02 9.55 54.44
C ALA A 3 -37.17 8.70 53.16
N VAL A 4 -37.37 9.36 52.02
CA VAL A 4 -37.30 8.73 50.70
C VAL A 4 -35.85 8.77 50.25
N VAL A 5 -35.18 7.62 50.31
CA VAL A 5 -33.86 7.41 49.71
C VAL A 5 -34.08 7.21 48.20
N LEU A 6 -33.62 8.19 47.42
CA LEU A 6 -33.58 8.12 45.96
C LEU A 6 -32.40 7.23 45.56
N PHE A 7 -32.65 5.95 45.30
CA PHE A 7 -31.67 5.08 44.63
C PHE A 7 -31.58 5.47 43.16
N LEU A 8 -30.55 6.25 42.81
CA LEU A 8 -30.08 6.36 41.43
C LEU A 8 -29.45 5.01 41.06
N LEU A 9 -30.23 4.15 40.41
CA LEU A 9 -29.74 2.99 39.67
C LEU A 9 -28.84 3.50 38.53
N TRP A 10 -27.54 3.59 38.77
CA TRP A 10 -26.56 3.53 37.69
C TRP A 10 -26.57 2.08 37.19
N ALA A 11 -27.37 1.81 36.16
CA ALA A 11 -27.18 0.59 35.38
C ALA A 11 -25.72 0.60 34.91
N ARG A 12 -24.95 -0.43 35.29
CA ARG A 12 -23.67 -0.71 34.64
C ARG A 12 -24.01 -1.07 33.20
N LEU A 13 -24.01 -0.10 32.30
CA LEU A 13 -24.01 -0.36 30.87
C LEU A 13 -22.69 -1.09 30.59
N GLY A 14 -22.78 -2.40 30.32
CA GLY A 14 -21.62 -3.15 29.85
C GLY A 14 -21.13 -2.56 28.54
N ALA A 15 -19.82 -2.61 28.34
CA ALA A 15 -19.17 -2.19 27.10
C ALA A 15 -18.83 -3.44 26.31
N ALA A 16 -19.48 -3.62 25.16
CA ALA A 16 -19.30 -4.74 24.26
C ALA A 16 -18.45 -4.37 23.03
N GLU A 17 -18.01 -5.40 22.31
CA GLU A 17 -17.46 -5.27 20.96
C GLU A 17 -18.56 -5.58 19.92
N LEU A 18 -18.59 -4.79 18.85
CA LEU A 18 -19.50 -5.00 17.71
C LEU A 18 -18.66 -5.15 16.45
N THR A 19 -18.70 -6.33 15.83
CA THR A 19 -18.05 -6.57 14.54
C THR A 19 -19.05 -6.41 13.41
N LEU A 20 -18.76 -5.51 12.46
CA LEU A 20 -19.48 -5.42 11.19
C LEU A 20 -18.73 -6.29 10.17
N GLU A 21 -19.35 -7.38 9.73
CA GLU A 21 -18.79 -8.32 8.75
C GLU A 21 -19.53 -8.14 7.42
N CYS A 22 -18.79 -7.86 6.33
CA CYS A 22 -19.32 -7.62 5.00
C CYS A 22 -19.10 -8.83 4.09
N GLN A 23 -20.16 -9.29 3.41
CA GLN A 23 -20.08 -10.29 2.36
C GLN A 23 -20.35 -9.64 1.00
N LEU A 24 -19.50 -9.92 0.01
CA LEU A 24 -19.71 -9.44 -1.34
C LEU A 24 -20.59 -10.41 -2.14
N ARG A 25 -21.48 -9.84 -2.95
CA ARG A 25 -22.34 -10.58 -3.86
C ARG A 25 -22.40 -9.98 -5.26
N TRP A 26 -22.79 -10.81 -6.21
CA TRP A 26 -23.18 -10.43 -7.56
C TRP A 26 -24.56 -11.00 -7.89
N ARG A 27 -25.57 -10.12 -7.95
CA ARG A 27 -26.97 -10.48 -8.21
C ARG A 27 -27.45 -11.59 -7.26
N GLY A 28 -27.14 -11.44 -5.97
CA GLY A 28 -27.48 -12.39 -4.91
C GLY A 28 -26.56 -13.60 -4.73
N ALA A 29 -25.64 -13.90 -5.65
CA ALA A 29 -24.66 -14.98 -5.52
C ALA A 29 -23.38 -14.50 -4.82
N PRO A 30 -22.66 -15.33 -4.02
CA PRO A 30 -21.38 -14.96 -3.43
C PRO A 30 -20.34 -14.50 -4.47
N LEU A 31 -19.55 -13.49 -4.14
CA LEU A 31 -18.53 -12.93 -5.02
C LEU A 31 -17.17 -12.89 -4.31
N THR A 32 -16.14 -13.40 -4.97
CA THR A 32 -14.73 -13.22 -4.59
C THR A 32 -14.08 -12.13 -5.43
N VAL A 33 -13.05 -11.48 -4.91
CA VAL A 33 -12.26 -10.47 -5.62
C VAL A 33 -10.78 -10.87 -5.57
N PRO A 34 -10.06 -10.96 -6.70
CA PRO A 34 -10.54 -10.78 -8.07
C PRO A 34 -11.61 -11.80 -8.47
N SER A 35 -12.59 -11.37 -9.27
CA SER A 35 -13.73 -12.21 -9.65
C SER A 35 -13.47 -13.05 -10.89
N VAL A 36 -14.27 -14.11 -11.04
CA VAL A 36 -14.51 -14.76 -12.33
C VAL A 36 -15.27 -13.83 -13.29
N GLU A 37 -15.59 -14.31 -14.50
CA GLU A 37 -16.44 -13.56 -15.43
C GLU A 37 -17.86 -13.37 -14.90
N LEU A 38 -18.36 -12.14 -14.99
CA LEU A 38 -19.66 -11.71 -14.53
C LEU A 38 -20.45 -11.14 -15.70
N ALA A 39 -21.73 -11.47 -15.78
CA ALA A 39 -22.62 -10.92 -16.81
C ALA A 39 -22.99 -9.47 -16.52
N GLY A 40 -22.52 -8.53 -17.34
CA GLY A 40 -22.83 -7.10 -17.29
C GLY A 40 -24.04 -6.69 -18.13
N ALA A 41 -24.20 -5.38 -18.33
CA ALA A 41 -25.27 -4.81 -19.15
C ALA A 41 -25.00 -4.99 -20.65
N GLU A 42 -26.08 -5.13 -21.44
CA GLU A 42 -26.03 -5.23 -22.91
C GLU A 42 -25.11 -6.37 -23.41
N GLY A 43 -25.07 -7.49 -22.69
CA GLY A 43 -24.27 -8.66 -23.05
C GLY A 43 -22.77 -8.52 -22.79
N ARG A 44 -22.31 -7.44 -22.12
CA ARG A 44 -20.92 -7.29 -21.69
C ARG A 44 -20.52 -8.34 -20.67
N VAL A 45 -19.24 -8.69 -20.67
CA VAL A 45 -18.60 -9.47 -19.62
C VAL A 45 -17.78 -8.55 -18.73
N LEU A 46 -17.83 -8.75 -17.42
CA LEU A 46 -17.12 -7.97 -16.41
C LEU A 46 -16.26 -8.88 -15.53
N ARG A 47 -15.17 -8.32 -15.00
CA ARG A 47 -14.41 -8.88 -13.88
C ARG A 47 -14.13 -7.76 -12.90
N VAL A 48 -14.47 -7.95 -11.63
CA VAL A 48 -14.10 -7.01 -10.55
C VAL A 48 -12.74 -7.44 -10.02
N THR A 49 -11.75 -6.58 -10.13
CA THR A 49 -10.38 -6.85 -9.65
C THR A 49 -10.10 -6.20 -8.30
N ARG A 50 -10.82 -5.12 -7.97
CA ARG A 50 -10.71 -4.43 -6.68
C ARG A 50 -12.08 -3.96 -6.20
N PHE A 51 -12.36 -4.18 -4.92
CA PHE A 51 -13.36 -3.44 -4.17
C PHE A 51 -12.76 -3.05 -2.83
N ALA A 52 -12.67 -1.76 -2.57
CA ALA A 52 -12.18 -1.24 -1.30
C ALA A 52 -13.03 -0.05 -0.85
N ALA A 53 -13.27 0.09 0.45
CA ALA A 53 -14.12 1.16 0.99
C ALA A 53 -13.73 1.54 2.42
N LEU A 54 -13.87 2.83 2.73
CA LEU A 54 -13.78 3.34 4.10
C LEU A 54 -15.16 3.34 4.73
N VAL A 55 -15.23 2.97 6.01
CA VAL A 55 -16.47 2.97 6.79
C VAL A 55 -16.30 3.90 7.99
N SER A 56 -17.29 4.74 8.27
CA SER A 56 -17.28 5.65 9.41
C SER A 56 -18.68 5.96 9.90
N GLY A 57 -18.79 6.79 10.95
CA GLY A 57 -20.07 7.37 11.39
C GLY A 57 -21.11 6.33 11.78
N VAL A 58 -20.69 5.26 12.47
CA VAL A 58 -21.60 4.19 12.89
C VAL A 58 -22.53 4.72 13.99
N GLU A 59 -23.83 4.54 13.78
CA GLU A 59 -24.90 4.94 14.70
C GLU A 59 -25.84 3.75 14.97
N LEU A 60 -26.17 3.51 16.23
CA LEU A 60 -27.16 2.52 16.65
C LEU A 60 -28.41 3.23 17.20
N ARG A 61 -29.60 2.87 16.71
CA ARG A 61 -30.87 3.46 17.15
C ARG A 61 -31.54 2.59 18.19
N ARG A 62 -32.04 3.18 19.27
CA ARG A 62 -32.81 2.51 20.33
C ARG A 62 -34.30 2.51 20.04
N ALA A 63 -35.03 1.62 20.71
CA ALA A 63 -36.49 1.56 20.61
C ALA A 63 -37.21 2.81 21.13
N ASP A 64 -36.59 3.55 22.07
CA ASP A 64 -37.13 4.80 22.63
C ASP A 64 -36.91 6.04 21.75
N GLY A 65 -36.30 5.86 20.57
CA GLY A 65 -35.95 6.94 19.65
C GLY A 65 -34.59 7.59 19.92
N GLY A 66 -33.87 7.16 20.97
CA GLY A 66 -32.49 7.56 21.21
C GLY A 66 -31.52 6.97 20.19
N ALA A 67 -30.33 7.56 20.06
CA ALA A 67 -29.26 7.06 19.20
C ALA A 67 -27.92 7.04 19.95
N VAL A 68 -27.09 6.05 19.65
CA VAL A 68 -25.72 5.93 20.14
C VAL A 68 -24.79 6.11 18.94
N GLN A 69 -24.05 7.22 18.96
CA GLN A 69 -23.03 7.51 17.96
C GLN A 69 -21.69 6.90 18.41
N LEU A 70 -21.07 6.10 17.54
CA LEU A 70 -19.76 5.47 17.79
C LEU A 70 -18.65 6.27 17.10
N ASP A 71 -18.52 7.54 17.50
CA ASP A 71 -17.57 8.48 16.90
C ASP A 71 -16.10 8.07 17.05
N GLY A 72 -15.27 8.50 16.10
CA GLY A 72 -13.82 8.27 16.11
C GLY A 72 -13.41 6.83 15.77
N GLN A 73 -14.35 5.96 15.42
CA GLN A 73 -14.08 4.59 15.00
C GLN A 73 -14.27 4.45 13.48
N TYR A 74 -13.25 3.91 12.81
CA TYR A 74 -13.19 3.82 11.35
C TYR A 74 -12.96 2.38 10.92
N GLY A 75 -13.46 2.04 9.73
CA GLY A 75 -13.26 0.75 9.09
C GLY A 75 -12.63 0.91 7.73
N PHE A 76 -11.95 -0.16 7.31
CA PHE A 76 -11.42 -0.30 5.96
C PHE A 76 -11.79 -1.70 5.48
N ILE A 77 -12.59 -1.74 4.42
CA ILE A 77 -12.95 -2.95 3.69
C ILE A 77 -12.02 -3.05 2.50
N ASP A 78 -11.38 -4.20 2.33
CA ASP A 78 -10.58 -4.56 1.16
C ASP A 78 -10.84 -6.00 0.78
N ALA A 79 -11.57 -6.17 -0.32
CA ALA A 79 -11.98 -7.47 -0.81
C ALA A 79 -10.82 -8.26 -1.44
N GLU A 80 -9.77 -7.60 -1.93
CA GLU A 80 -8.64 -8.29 -2.56
C GLU A 80 -7.76 -9.01 -1.52
N THR A 81 -7.62 -8.42 -0.34
CA THR A 81 -6.90 -9.01 0.80
C THR A 81 -7.79 -9.83 1.73
N GLY A 82 -9.11 -9.81 1.52
CA GLY A 82 -10.08 -10.49 2.37
C GLY A 82 -10.39 -9.76 3.68
N ARG A 83 -9.95 -8.50 3.82
CA ARG A 83 -10.29 -7.62 4.96
C ARG A 83 -11.74 -7.17 4.83
N LEU A 84 -12.65 -8.03 5.28
CA LEU A 84 -14.10 -7.84 5.13
C LEU A 84 -14.82 -7.57 6.45
N ALA A 85 -14.09 -7.36 7.55
CA ALA A 85 -14.67 -7.09 8.86
C ALA A 85 -14.01 -5.87 9.51
N MET A 86 -14.79 -5.18 10.35
CA MET A 86 -14.29 -4.15 11.26
C MET A 86 -14.90 -4.33 12.64
N THR A 87 -14.11 -4.11 13.69
CA THR A 87 -14.56 -4.23 15.08
C THR A 87 -14.63 -2.85 15.72
N LEU A 88 -15.80 -2.54 16.25
CA LEU A 88 -16.11 -1.36 17.04
C LEU A 88 -16.02 -1.74 18.52
N ARG A 89 -15.42 -0.87 19.33
CA ARG A 89 -15.22 -1.05 20.76
C ARG A 89 -16.08 -0.09 21.56
N ASN A 90 -16.24 -0.38 22.85
CA ASN A 90 -16.99 0.45 23.80
C ASN A 90 -18.45 0.68 23.37
N VAL A 91 -19.08 -0.34 22.78
CA VAL A 91 -20.48 -0.28 22.35
C VAL A 91 -21.36 -0.58 23.55
N PRO A 92 -22.28 0.31 23.96
CA PRO A 92 -23.16 0.03 25.08
C PRO A 92 -24.01 -1.21 24.83
N GLU A 93 -24.08 -2.10 25.81
CA GLU A 93 -25.02 -3.22 25.80
C GLU A 93 -26.47 -2.69 25.86
N ASP A 94 -27.27 -3.06 24.86
CA ASP A 94 -28.66 -2.63 24.71
C ASP A 94 -29.38 -3.43 23.60
N ASN A 95 -30.68 -3.21 23.47
CA ASN A 95 -31.48 -3.63 22.33
C ASN A 95 -31.69 -2.47 21.36
N TYR A 96 -31.10 -2.60 20.17
CA TYR A 96 -31.19 -1.60 19.12
C TYR A 96 -32.19 -2.02 18.03
N THR A 97 -32.84 -1.03 17.42
CA THR A 97 -33.86 -1.18 16.36
C THR A 97 -33.37 -0.69 14.99
N GLY A 98 -32.16 -0.13 14.93
CA GLY A 98 -31.55 0.26 13.67
C GLY A 98 -30.04 0.42 13.77
N LEU A 99 -29.41 0.30 12.60
CA LEU A 99 -27.98 0.49 12.37
C LEU A 99 -27.80 1.42 11.18
N GLU A 100 -26.96 2.43 11.33
CA GLU A 100 -26.55 3.33 10.26
C GLU A 100 -25.02 3.42 10.23
N PHE A 101 -24.44 3.55 9.05
CA PHE A 101 -23.03 3.90 8.86
C PHE A 101 -22.83 4.64 7.54
N GLN A 102 -21.64 5.19 7.38
CA GLN A 102 -21.23 5.92 6.19
C GLN A 102 -20.22 5.11 5.40
N ILE A 103 -20.33 5.13 4.06
CA ILE A 103 -19.21 4.76 3.18
C ILE A 103 -18.49 6.04 2.81
N GLY A 104 -17.24 6.15 3.28
CA GLY A 104 -16.43 7.36 3.27
C GLY A 104 -16.08 7.85 4.67
N VAL A 105 -15.50 9.05 4.72
CA VAL A 105 -15.12 9.74 5.95
C VAL A 105 -15.77 11.12 6.02
N PRO A 106 -16.06 11.65 7.22
CA PRO A 106 -16.64 12.98 7.36
C PRO A 106 -15.66 14.07 6.86
N PRO A 107 -16.16 15.25 6.43
CA PRO A 107 -15.33 16.30 5.83
C PRO A 107 -14.11 16.70 6.67
N ALA A 108 -14.25 16.81 7.99
CA ALA A 108 -13.14 17.16 8.88
C ALA A 108 -11.96 16.18 8.79
N ILE A 109 -12.26 14.89 8.58
CA ILE A 109 -11.26 13.83 8.41
C ILE A 109 -10.80 13.74 6.96
N ASN A 110 -11.72 13.98 6.02
CA ASN A 110 -11.40 13.98 4.59
C ASN A 110 -10.28 14.97 4.25
N HIS A 111 -10.28 16.14 4.90
CA HIS A 111 -9.29 17.20 4.69
C HIS A 111 -8.20 17.26 5.76
N ALA A 112 -8.12 16.25 6.64
CA ALA A 112 -7.08 16.18 7.66
C ALA A 112 -5.76 15.66 7.08
N ASP A 113 -4.66 15.90 7.82
CA ASP A 113 -3.37 15.28 7.49
C ASP A 113 -3.42 13.78 7.79
N PRO A 114 -3.36 12.90 6.78
CA PRO A 114 -3.37 11.46 7.00
C PRO A 114 -2.13 10.96 7.75
N GLY A 115 -1.06 11.77 7.82
CA GLY A 115 0.14 11.53 8.62
C GLY A 115 -0.09 11.46 10.13
N GLN A 116 -1.26 11.87 10.61
CA GLN A 116 -1.66 11.76 12.01
C GLN A 116 -2.18 10.36 12.38
N CYS A 117 -2.55 9.55 11.39
CA CYS A 117 -3.04 8.20 11.62
C CYS A 117 -1.89 7.28 12.02
N VAL A 118 -2.01 6.60 13.17
CA VAL A 118 -1.04 5.57 13.59
C VAL A 118 -0.92 4.45 12.57
N ALA A 119 0.21 3.73 12.59
CA ALA A 119 0.64 2.81 11.54
C ALA A 119 -0.42 1.81 11.03
N ARG A 120 -1.20 1.23 11.94
CA ARG A 120 -2.23 0.21 11.63
C ARG A 120 -3.64 0.77 11.54
N HIS A 121 -3.80 2.08 11.66
CA HIS A 121 -5.11 2.72 11.65
C HIS A 121 -5.77 2.53 10.26
N PRO A 122 -7.07 2.23 10.17
CA PRO A 122 -7.77 2.04 8.89
C PRO A 122 -7.68 3.24 7.94
N LEU A 123 -7.48 4.45 8.46
CA LEU A 123 -7.29 5.66 7.66
C LEU A 123 -5.83 5.96 7.28
N ASN A 124 -4.85 5.17 7.76
CA ASN A 124 -3.47 5.34 7.33
C ASN A 124 -3.34 4.98 5.83
N PRO A 125 -2.80 5.87 4.98
CA PRO A 125 -2.67 5.63 3.53
C PRO A 125 -1.87 4.39 3.14
N ILE A 126 -0.90 3.97 3.97
CA ILE A 126 -0.13 2.73 3.74
C ILE A 126 -1.03 1.50 3.90
N VAL A 127 -2.02 1.59 4.79
CA VAL A 127 -2.95 0.51 5.08
C VAL A 127 -4.06 0.43 4.06
N ASN A 128 -4.63 1.58 3.65
CA ASN A 128 -5.83 1.58 2.81
C ASN A 128 -5.58 1.79 1.31
N GLY A 129 -4.51 2.51 0.92
CA GLY A 129 -4.29 2.88 -0.48
C GLY A 129 -5.46 3.67 -1.10
N LEU A 130 -6.18 4.46 -0.30
CA LEU A 130 -7.38 5.22 -0.68
C LEU A 130 -7.25 6.72 -0.34
N HIS A 131 -6.05 7.29 -0.26
CA HIS A 131 -5.86 8.72 -0.01
C HIS A 131 -5.17 9.41 -1.19
N TRP A 132 -5.71 10.55 -1.64
CA TRP A 132 -5.23 11.28 -2.83
C TRP A 132 -3.95 12.07 -2.63
N GLY A 133 -3.32 11.94 -1.47
CA GLY A 133 -2.04 12.57 -1.14
C GLY A 133 -2.10 14.08 -1.34
N TRP A 134 -1.46 14.53 -2.42
CA TRP A 134 -1.27 15.93 -2.84
C TRP A 134 -2.57 16.68 -3.15
N SER A 135 -3.58 16.01 -3.68
CA SER A 135 -4.87 16.64 -4.00
C SER A 135 -5.77 16.79 -2.76
N GLY A 136 -5.37 16.18 -1.64
CA GLY A 136 -6.18 16.06 -0.43
C GLY A 136 -7.39 15.14 -0.63
N GLY A 137 -7.90 14.58 0.47
CA GLY A 137 -9.11 13.77 0.43
C GLY A 137 -8.88 12.26 0.28
N TYR A 138 -9.83 11.51 0.79
CA TYR A 138 -9.94 10.08 0.63
C TYR A 138 -10.86 9.70 -0.54
N VAL A 139 -10.52 8.59 -1.17
CA VAL A 139 -11.46 7.76 -1.92
C VAL A 139 -12.32 7.01 -0.90
N PHE A 140 -13.62 7.26 -0.94
CA PHE A 140 -14.59 6.63 -0.05
C PHE A 140 -14.86 5.18 -0.45
N ALA A 141 -14.89 4.91 -1.77
CA ALA A 141 -14.93 3.56 -2.31
C ALA A 141 -14.24 3.49 -3.68
N ALA A 142 -13.41 2.47 -3.88
CA ALA A 142 -12.76 2.14 -5.14
C ALA A 142 -13.33 0.84 -5.71
N ILE A 143 -13.78 0.89 -6.97
CA ILE A 143 -14.29 -0.25 -7.72
C ILE A 143 -13.53 -0.31 -9.05
N GLU A 144 -12.66 -1.29 -9.21
CA GLU A 144 -11.82 -1.42 -10.41
C GLU A 144 -12.01 -2.80 -11.03
N GLY A 145 -11.81 -2.88 -12.33
CA GLY A 145 -12.02 -4.13 -13.04
C GLY A 145 -11.76 -4.05 -14.52
N ARG A 146 -12.18 -5.12 -15.18
CA ARG A 146 -12.05 -5.28 -16.63
C ARG A 146 -13.37 -5.64 -17.26
N TRP A 147 -13.55 -5.27 -18.50
CA TRP A 147 -14.77 -5.51 -19.25
C TRP A 147 -14.49 -5.84 -20.71
N ARG A 148 -15.39 -6.63 -21.30
CA ARG A 148 -15.38 -6.99 -22.72
C ARG A 148 -16.76 -6.74 -23.32
N ALA A 149 -16.79 -6.16 -24.52
CA ALA A 149 -18.02 -5.93 -25.26
C ALA A 149 -18.70 -7.25 -25.66
N ALA A 150 -20.02 -7.20 -25.87
CA ALA A 150 -20.78 -8.36 -26.31
C ALA A 150 -20.29 -8.86 -27.68
N GLY A 151 -20.20 -10.17 -27.87
CA GLY A 151 -19.83 -10.79 -29.15
C GLY A 151 -18.32 -10.87 -29.44
N HIS A 152 -17.46 -10.35 -28.56
CA HIS A 152 -16.02 -10.55 -28.64
C HIS A 152 -15.58 -11.81 -27.89
N ASP A 153 -14.70 -12.60 -28.52
CA ASP A 153 -14.18 -13.84 -27.96
C ASP A 153 -13.30 -13.57 -26.72
N ALA A 154 -13.30 -14.50 -25.77
CA ALA A 154 -12.42 -14.46 -24.60
C ALA A 154 -10.93 -14.53 -24.98
N ASP A 155 -10.62 -15.17 -26.11
CA ASP A 155 -9.25 -15.29 -26.62
C ASP A 155 -8.73 -14.01 -27.30
N GLU A 156 -9.61 -13.07 -27.66
CA GLU A 156 -9.25 -11.74 -28.15
C GLU A 156 -8.81 -10.85 -26.98
N ARG A 157 -7.65 -11.14 -26.37
CA ARG A 157 -7.09 -10.38 -25.23
C ARG A 157 -6.95 -8.87 -25.48
N LYS A 158 -6.92 -8.44 -26.75
CA LYS A 158 -6.94 -7.02 -27.13
C LYS A 158 -8.30 -6.35 -26.94
N ALA A 159 -9.40 -7.12 -26.86
CA ALA A 159 -10.77 -6.63 -26.72
C ALA A 159 -11.20 -6.40 -25.25
N GLU A 160 -10.40 -6.84 -24.27
CA GLU A 160 -10.67 -6.55 -22.85
C GLU A 160 -10.09 -5.18 -22.46
N ARG A 161 -10.94 -4.34 -21.86
CA ARG A 161 -10.66 -2.96 -21.45
C ARG A 161 -10.75 -2.84 -19.93
N GLY A 162 -10.02 -1.88 -19.36
CA GLY A 162 -10.10 -1.56 -17.94
C GLY A 162 -11.23 -0.60 -17.60
N PHE A 163 -11.65 -0.57 -16.32
CA PHE A 163 -12.41 0.53 -15.73
C PHE A 163 -11.93 0.79 -14.29
N SER A 164 -12.02 2.04 -13.85
CA SER A 164 -11.56 2.49 -12.53
C SER A 164 -12.49 3.55 -11.96
N TYR A 165 -13.31 3.17 -10.99
CA TYR A 165 -14.32 4.03 -10.39
C TYR A 165 -13.99 4.35 -8.94
N HIS A 166 -13.57 5.59 -8.70
CA HIS A 166 -13.26 6.10 -7.37
C HIS A 166 -14.30 7.12 -6.93
N LEU A 167 -15.11 6.72 -5.96
CA LEU A 167 -16.12 7.55 -5.32
C LEU A 167 -15.45 8.34 -4.20
N ALA A 168 -15.42 9.66 -4.32
CA ALA A 168 -14.67 10.56 -3.45
C ALA A 168 -15.41 11.90 -3.30
N THR A 169 -14.83 12.82 -2.52
CA THR A 169 -15.38 14.16 -2.17
C THR A 169 -16.52 14.12 -1.15
N ASP A 170 -16.64 15.20 -0.38
CA ASP A 170 -17.68 15.35 0.66
C ASP A 170 -19.10 15.18 0.11
N ALA A 171 -19.33 15.57 -1.15
CA ALA A 171 -20.62 15.46 -1.83
C ALA A 171 -21.02 14.01 -2.19
N ARG A 172 -20.12 13.04 -2.00
CA ARG A 172 -20.36 11.60 -2.24
C ARG A 172 -20.24 10.76 -0.98
N LEU A 173 -20.30 11.36 0.20
CA LEU A 173 -20.43 10.62 1.45
C LEU A 173 -21.77 9.88 1.45
N MET A 174 -21.72 8.55 1.38
CA MET A 174 -22.90 7.68 1.26
C MET A 174 -23.38 7.26 2.64
N ARG A 175 -24.71 7.16 2.84
CA ARG A 175 -25.33 6.76 4.12
C ARG A 175 -26.14 5.48 3.98
N VAL A 176 -25.67 4.42 4.61
CA VAL A 176 -26.33 3.10 4.63
C VAL A 176 -27.12 2.97 5.92
N ARG A 177 -28.39 2.56 5.81
CA ARG A 177 -29.35 2.51 6.92
C ARG A 177 -30.15 1.22 6.92
N PHE A 178 -30.30 0.63 8.10
CA PHE A 178 -31.13 -0.54 8.32
C PHE A 178 -32.08 -0.30 9.49
N ALA A 179 -33.35 -0.64 9.30
CA ALA A 179 -34.30 -0.87 10.38
C ALA A 179 -34.26 -2.37 10.70
N ALA A 180 -33.41 -2.76 11.64
CA ALA A 180 -33.14 -4.14 12.01
C ALA A 180 -32.87 -4.24 13.51
N ALA A 181 -33.36 -5.32 14.13
CA ALA A 181 -33.07 -5.60 15.53
C ALA A 181 -31.61 -6.04 15.70
N VAL A 182 -30.89 -5.41 16.62
CA VAL A 182 -29.52 -5.76 17.02
C VAL A 182 -29.47 -5.81 18.54
N GLU A 183 -29.48 -7.01 19.09
CA GLU A 183 -29.30 -7.25 20.53
C GLU A 183 -27.82 -7.35 20.84
N ILE A 184 -27.33 -6.46 21.71
CA ILE A 184 -25.94 -6.44 22.16
C ILE A 184 -25.93 -6.67 23.67
N ALA A 185 -25.61 -7.90 24.07
CA ALA A 185 -25.42 -8.30 25.47
C ALA A 185 -23.96 -8.74 25.76
N GLY A 186 -23.06 -8.51 24.80
CA GLY A 186 -21.67 -8.95 24.76
C GLY A 186 -21.11 -8.85 23.33
N PRO A 187 -19.93 -9.44 23.04
CA PRO A 187 -19.36 -9.45 21.70
C PRO A 187 -20.35 -9.96 20.66
N THR A 188 -20.65 -9.14 19.66
CA THR A 188 -21.73 -9.37 18.69
C THR A 188 -21.22 -9.14 17.28
N THR A 189 -21.60 -10.00 16.33
CA THR A 189 -21.31 -9.81 14.91
C THR A 189 -22.59 -9.47 14.15
N VAL A 190 -22.58 -8.34 13.45
CA VAL A 190 -23.60 -7.98 12.46
C VAL A 190 -23.08 -8.34 11.08
N ARG A 191 -23.77 -9.26 10.42
CA ARG A 191 -23.46 -9.67 9.05
C ARG A 191 -24.24 -8.83 8.06
N LEU A 192 -23.51 -8.21 7.15
CA LEU A 192 -23.99 -7.34 6.09
C LEU A 192 -23.62 -7.93 4.74
N THR A 193 -24.40 -7.61 3.72
CA THR A 193 -24.08 -7.96 2.33
C THR A 193 -24.01 -6.69 1.49
N LEU A 194 -23.01 -6.58 0.63
CA LEU A 194 -22.96 -5.62 -0.47
C LEU A 194 -23.10 -6.37 -1.80
N ASP A 195 -24.14 -6.09 -2.57
CA ASP A 195 -24.36 -6.67 -3.90
C ASP A 195 -23.81 -5.75 -5.01
N LEU A 196 -22.59 -6.01 -5.46
CA LEU A 196 -21.95 -5.26 -6.55
C LEU A 196 -22.68 -5.43 -7.89
N GLY A 197 -23.51 -6.46 -8.05
CA GLY A 197 -24.39 -6.59 -9.22
C GLY A 197 -25.44 -5.48 -9.28
N LYS A 198 -25.83 -4.90 -8.15
CA LYS A 198 -26.73 -3.72 -8.09
C LYS A 198 -26.00 -2.40 -8.36
N VAL A 199 -24.68 -2.39 -8.21
CA VAL A 199 -23.84 -1.21 -8.50
C VAL A 199 -23.42 -1.19 -9.96
N LEU A 200 -22.85 -2.29 -10.45
CA LEU A 200 -22.20 -2.39 -11.75
C LEU A 200 -23.04 -3.12 -12.81
N GLY A 201 -23.96 -4.00 -12.40
CA GLY A 201 -24.59 -4.95 -13.31
C GLY A 201 -25.51 -4.33 -14.37
N ALA A 202 -25.92 -3.08 -14.18
CA ALA A 202 -26.69 -2.28 -15.15
C ALA A 202 -25.87 -1.15 -15.80
N GLN A 203 -24.58 -1.01 -15.44
CA GLN A 203 -23.74 0.08 -15.94
C GLN A 203 -23.31 -0.19 -17.37
N LYS A 204 -23.53 0.81 -18.23
CA LYS A 204 -23.14 0.78 -19.64
C LYS A 204 -21.75 1.39 -19.80
N ILE A 205 -20.72 0.65 -19.39
CA ILE A 205 -19.33 1.10 -19.45
C ILE A 205 -18.98 1.49 -20.89
N ALA A 206 -18.43 2.70 -21.07
CA ALA A 206 -18.00 3.28 -22.35
C ALA A 206 -19.09 3.37 -23.46
N ALA A 207 -20.38 3.23 -23.13
CA ALA A 207 -21.47 3.41 -24.10
C ALA A 207 -21.99 4.85 -24.09
N ASP A 208 -22.46 5.35 -25.24
CA ASP A 208 -23.20 6.62 -25.37
C ASP A 208 -22.48 7.85 -24.76
N GLY A 209 -21.14 7.92 -24.87
CA GLY A 209 -20.34 8.98 -24.25
C GLY A 209 -20.01 8.76 -22.77
N GLY A 210 -20.30 7.57 -22.23
CA GLY A 210 -19.91 7.13 -20.90
C GLY A 210 -18.40 6.96 -20.76
N SER A 211 -17.89 7.14 -19.54
CA SER A 211 -16.46 7.03 -19.22
C SER A 211 -16.15 5.72 -18.50
N GLU A 212 -14.94 5.23 -18.69
CA GLU A 212 -14.37 4.07 -17.99
C GLU A 212 -13.75 4.45 -16.66
N THR A 213 -13.77 5.74 -16.35
CA THR A 213 -13.22 6.28 -15.12
C THR A 213 -14.14 7.30 -14.47
N THR A 214 -14.06 7.35 -13.15
CA THR A 214 -14.59 8.46 -12.35
C THR A 214 -13.69 8.70 -11.14
N HIS A 215 -13.51 9.99 -10.84
CA HIS A 215 -12.78 10.49 -9.67
C HIS A 215 -13.63 11.49 -8.88
N SER A 216 -14.95 11.46 -9.10
CA SER A 216 -15.91 12.34 -8.43
C SER A 216 -15.65 13.85 -8.63
N GLY A 217 -15.22 14.23 -9.82
CA GLY A 217 -15.12 15.63 -10.22
C GLY A 217 -16.48 16.35 -10.18
N LYS A 218 -16.46 17.68 -10.20
CA LYS A 218 -17.65 18.54 -10.04
C LYS A 218 -18.80 18.19 -11.01
N ASP A 219 -18.48 17.86 -12.25
CA ASP A 219 -19.44 17.53 -13.31
C ASP A 219 -19.54 16.03 -13.61
N ASP A 220 -19.09 15.20 -12.66
CA ASP A 220 -19.03 13.75 -12.81
C ASP A 220 -20.36 13.07 -12.43
N LEU A 221 -21.29 13.00 -13.39
CA LEU A 221 -22.57 12.32 -13.21
C LEU A 221 -22.42 10.81 -12.95
N LEU A 222 -21.36 10.18 -13.48
CA LEU A 222 -21.10 8.76 -13.24
C LEU A 222 -20.84 8.50 -11.75
N ALA A 223 -20.02 9.32 -11.09
CA ALA A 223 -19.83 9.25 -9.63
C ALA A 223 -21.15 9.40 -8.86
N VAL A 224 -22.05 10.29 -9.29
CA VAL A 224 -23.36 10.47 -8.62
C VAL A 224 -24.18 9.19 -8.68
N VAL A 225 -24.27 8.58 -9.87
CA VAL A 225 -25.05 7.37 -10.11
C VAL A 225 -24.47 6.19 -9.33
N LEU A 226 -23.15 6.01 -9.40
CA LEU A 226 -22.46 4.93 -8.71
C LEU A 226 -22.55 5.07 -7.19
N ALA A 227 -22.36 6.28 -6.63
CA ALA A 227 -22.50 6.50 -5.19
C ALA A 227 -23.91 6.15 -4.69
N LYS A 228 -24.96 6.60 -5.39
CA LYS A 228 -26.35 6.24 -5.05
C LYS A 228 -26.62 4.74 -5.18
N ALA A 229 -26.03 4.08 -6.18
CA ALA A 229 -26.18 2.65 -6.36
C ALA A 229 -25.47 1.87 -5.25
N THR A 230 -24.23 2.26 -4.90
CA THR A 230 -23.46 1.70 -3.79
C THR A 230 -24.19 1.86 -2.46
N GLU A 231 -24.75 3.04 -2.17
CA GLU A 231 -25.54 3.28 -0.95
C GLU A 231 -26.71 2.30 -0.80
N ARG A 232 -27.39 1.99 -1.91
CA ARG A 232 -28.58 1.12 -1.95
C ARG A 232 -28.27 -0.37 -2.11
N ALA A 233 -27.01 -0.73 -2.30
CA ALA A 233 -26.60 -2.10 -2.58
C ALA A 233 -26.32 -2.92 -1.31
N TRP A 234 -26.57 -2.35 -0.13
CA TRP A 234 -26.34 -3.02 1.14
C TRP A 234 -27.59 -3.68 1.72
N PHE A 235 -27.42 -4.85 2.34
CA PHE A 235 -28.48 -5.63 2.97
C PHE A 235 -28.02 -6.12 4.35
N PHE A 236 -28.90 -6.01 5.34
CA PHE A 236 -28.71 -6.63 6.64
C PHE A 236 -29.05 -8.11 6.55
N LEU A 237 -28.16 -8.99 7.00
CA LEU A 237 -28.44 -10.43 7.06
C LEU A 237 -28.95 -10.82 8.45
N GLU A 238 -28.11 -10.61 9.46
CA GLU A 238 -28.37 -11.02 10.84
C GLU A 238 -27.44 -10.30 11.82
N ALA A 239 -27.85 -10.25 13.09
CA ALA A 239 -26.98 -9.95 14.23
C ALA A 239 -26.94 -11.19 15.11
N VAL A 240 -25.74 -11.68 15.42
CA VAL A 240 -25.55 -12.88 16.22
C VAL A 240 -24.53 -12.65 17.33
N PRO A 241 -24.77 -13.15 18.56
CA PRO A 241 -23.74 -13.19 19.58
C PRO A 241 -22.54 -13.99 19.08
N MET A 242 -21.31 -13.54 19.39
CA MET A 242 -20.13 -14.35 19.13
C MET A 242 -20.11 -15.55 20.08
N VAL A 243 -20.50 -16.73 19.58
CA VAL A 243 -20.37 -17.98 20.31
C VAL A 243 -18.94 -18.49 20.15
N GLY A 244 -18.12 -18.24 21.17
CA GLY A 244 -16.72 -18.66 21.20
C GLY A 244 -15.89 -17.91 20.16
N ALA A 245 -15.26 -16.82 20.58
CA ALA A 245 -14.09 -16.36 19.84
C ALA A 245 -13.12 -17.55 19.78
N LEU A 246 -12.91 -18.11 18.59
CA LEU A 246 -11.55 -18.50 18.27
C LEU A 246 -10.80 -17.18 18.43
N ALA A 247 -10.10 -17.03 19.56
CA ALA A 247 -9.06 -16.03 19.66
C ALA A 247 -8.35 -16.09 18.31
N GLU A 248 -8.22 -14.96 17.61
CA GLU A 248 -7.32 -14.92 16.46
C GLU A 248 -6.09 -15.66 16.92
N PRO A 249 -5.61 -16.69 16.19
CA PRO A 249 -4.42 -17.38 16.62
C PRO A 249 -3.40 -16.27 16.79
N GLU A 250 -3.05 -15.95 18.06
CA GLU A 250 -2.05 -14.96 18.37
C GLU A 250 -0.91 -15.38 17.46
N ARG A 251 -0.65 -14.57 16.44
CA ARG A 251 0.38 -14.88 15.47
C ARG A 251 1.58 -15.01 16.36
N ARG A 252 2.02 -16.26 16.62
CA ARG A 252 3.02 -16.54 17.66
C ARG A 252 4.15 -15.60 17.37
N VAL A 253 4.20 -14.51 18.12
CA VAL A 253 5.37 -13.68 18.20
C VAL A 253 6.36 -14.71 18.71
N ARG A 254 7.36 -15.05 17.89
CA ARG A 254 8.43 -15.90 18.39
C ARG A 254 8.81 -15.30 19.74
N ASP A 255 8.91 -16.13 20.77
CA ASP A 255 9.26 -15.76 22.16
C ASP A 255 10.68 -15.17 22.26
N ASN A 256 11.06 -14.32 21.33
CA ASN A 256 12.16 -13.41 21.46
C ASN A 256 11.61 -12.29 22.32
N ALA A 257 11.97 -12.31 23.60
CA ALA A 257 11.80 -11.14 24.45
C ALA A 257 12.31 -9.92 23.63
N PRO A 258 11.44 -8.93 23.34
CA PRO A 258 11.84 -7.82 22.51
C PRO A 258 13.08 -7.16 23.14
N TYR A 259 14.02 -6.67 22.33
CA TYR A 259 15.26 -6.02 22.80
C TYR A 259 14.97 -4.63 23.40
N LEU A 260 13.95 -4.55 24.27
CA LEU A 260 13.52 -3.36 24.97
C LEU A 260 14.54 -3.01 26.06
N GLY A 261 15.00 -1.76 26.04
CA GLY A 261 15.83 -1.19 27.11
C GLY A 261 17.33 -1.49 27.02
N ILE A 262 17.80 -2.06 25.92
CA ILE A 262 19.24 -2.20 25.62
C ILE A 262 19.63 -1.13 24.61
N GLY A 263 20.73 -0.41 24.85
CA GLY A 263 21.19 0.69 24.00
C GLY A 263 20.41 1.99 24.20
N THR A 264 20.86 3.03 23.52
CA THR A 264 20.28 4.38 23.53
C THR A 264 19.14 4.45 22.52
N PRO A 265 17.88 4.72 22.92
CA PRO A 265 16.77 4.82 21.98
C PRO A 265 17.02 5.89 20.92
N LEU A 266 16.81 5.54 19.65
CA LEU A 266 16.88 6.48 18.54
C LEU A 266 15.47 6.93 18.15
N ALA A 267 15.19 8.22 18.28
CA ALA A 267 13.92 8.78 17.85
C ALA A 267 13.82 8.77 16.31
N PHE A 268 12.80 8.08 15.77
CA PHE A 268 12.51 8.11 14.34
C PHE A 268 11.69 9.36 13.99
N ALA A 269 12.29 10.28 13.26
CA ALA A 269 11.60 11.48 12.78
C ALA A 269 10.82 11.17 11.50
N VAL A 270 9.49 11.10 11.61
CA VAL A 270 8.61 10.99 10.44
C VAL A 270 8.58 12.34 9.71
N PRO A 271 8.96 12.41 8.42
CA PRO A 271 8.90 13.66 7.67
C PRO A 271 7.47 14.21 7.59
N THR A 272 7.33 15.53 7.58
CA THR A 272 6.03 16.19 7.43
C THR A 272 5.30 15.70 6.18
N GLY A 273 4.03 15.33 6.33
CA GLY A 273 3.18 14.83 5.25
C GLY A 273 3.37 13.34 4.90
N PHE A 274 4.32 12.65 5.55
CA PHE A 274 4.44 11.20 5.41
C PHE A 274 3.48 10.49 6.39
N PRO A 275 2.92 9.33 6.01
CA PRO A 275 2.13 8.50 6.92
C PRO A 275 2.99 7.99 8.09
N GLN A 276 2.38 7.63 9.23
CA GLN A 276 3.13 6.94 10.28
C GLN A 276 3.53 5.53 9.80
N PRO A 277 4.82 5.16 9.84
CA PRO A 277 5.28 3.82 9.47
C PRO A 277 4.99 2.79 10.57
N GLU A 278 4.90 1.52 10.17
CA GLU A 278 4.85 0.40 11.11
C GLU A 278 6.27 -0.09 11.41
N LEU A 279 6.93 0.52 12.39
CA LEU A 279 8.24 0.06 12.82
C LEU A 279 8.15 -1.28 13.58
N PRO A 280 9.16 -2.18 13.44
CA PRO A 280 9.16 -3.46 14.15
C PRO A 280 9.17 -3.26 15.68
N ALA A 281 8.12 -3.73 16.35
CA ALA A 281 8.01 -3.61 17.81
C ALA A 281 9.02 -4.48 18.57
N ASP A 282 9.53 -5.53 17.93
CA ASP A 282 10.51 -6.47 18.50
C ASP A 282 11.97 -6.04 18.29
N ASN A 283 12.21 -5.04 17.42
CA ASN A 283 13.52 -4.50 17.08
C ASN A 283 13.47 -2.96 17.07
N PRO A 284 13.28 -2.32 18.24
CA PRO A 284 13.26 -0.86 18.33
C PRO A 284 14.60 -0.27 17.87
N LEU A 285 14.54 0.90 17.24
CA LEU A 285 15.75 1.59 16.79
C LEU A 285 16.58 2.09 17.97
N THR A 286 17.87 1.78 17.96
CA THR A 286 18.86 2.30 18.90
C THR A 286 20.06 2.89 18.16
N VAL A 287 20.76 3.82 18.79
CA VAL A 287 21.96 4.44 18.20
C VAL A 287 23.00 3.35 17.90
N GLU A 288 23.22 2.44 18.84
CA GLU A 288 24.21 1.37 18.75
C GLU A 288 23.80 0.30 17.72
N GLY A 289 22.52 -0.04 17.64
CA GLY A 289 22.01 -1.01 16.66
C GLY A 289 22.08 -0.49 15.23
N VAL A 290 21.75 0.79 15.01
CA VAL A 290 21.90 1.46 13.71
C VAL A 290 23.38 1.54 13.30
N GLU A 291 24.27 1.91 14.22
CA GLU A 291 25.70 2.01 13.92
C GLU A 291 26.33 0.65 13.61
N LEU A 292 25.98 -0.40 14.37
CA LEU A 292 26.38 -1.76 14.05
C LEU A 292 25.85 -2.18 12.67
N GLY A 293 24.57 -1.89 12.38
CA GLY A 293 23.97 -2.17 11.07
C GLY A 293 24.71 -1.48 9.93
N ARG A 294 25.06 -0.21 10.10
CA ARG A 294 25.84 0.57 9.14
C ARG A 294 27.21 -0.04 8.88
N ARG A 295 27.91 -0.46 9.94
CA ARG A 295 29.20 -1.15 9.83
C ARG A 295 29.06 -2.47 9.06
N LEU A 296 28.06 -3.29 9.40
CA LEU A 296 27.79 -4.56 8.73
C LEU A 296 27.40 -4.39 7.26
N PHE A 297 26.64 -3.34 6.93
CA PHE A 297 26.21 -3.06 5.55
C PHE A 297 27.38 -2.92 4.57
N GLY A 298 28.53 -2.43 5.04
CA GLY A 298 29.78 -2.33 4.28
C GLY A 298 30.77 -3.48 4.49
N ASP A 299 30.46 -4.46 5.34
CA ASP A 299 31.40 -5.53 5.70
C ASP A 299 31.37 -6.66 4.66
N ARG A 300 32.49 -6.83 3.95
CA ARG A 300 32.59 -7.85 2.90
C ARG A 300 32.62 -9.27 3.46
N ARG A 301 32.97 -9.45 4.74
CA ARG A 301 32.99 -10.75 5.43
C ARG A 301 31.61 -11.40 5.55
N LEU A 302 30.56 -10.66 5.18
CA LEU A 302 29.20 -11.19 5.04
C LEU A 302 29.03 -12.07 3.79
N SER A 303 29.97 -12.08 2.83
CA SER A 303 29.89 -12.90 1.62
C SER A 303 30.79 -14.14 1.68
N ALA A 304 30.52 -15.15 0.84
CA ALA A 304 31.25 -16.42 0.82
C ALA A 304 32.79 -16.29 0.72
N ARG A 305 33.26 -15.27 0.00
CA ARG A 305 34.67 -15.04 -0.38
C ARG A 305 35.24 -13.71 0.09
N ASP A 306 34.55 -13.02 1.00
CA ASP A 306 34.94 -11.69 1.48
C ASP A 306 35.09 -10.63 0.36
N THR A 307 34.37 -10.79 -0.76
CA THR A 307 34.45 -9.93 -1.95
C THR A 307 33.30 -8.94 -2.08
N GLN A 308 32.16 -9.22 -1.46
CA GLN A 308 30.91 -8.47 -1.63
C GLN A 308 30.28 -8.11 -0.28
N SER A 309 29.64 -6.94 -0.23
CA SER A 309 28.83 -6.45 0.89
C SER A 309 27.49 -5.93 0.36
N CYS A 310 26.56 -5.54 1.24
CA CYS A 310 25.31 -4.90 0.82
C CYS A 310 25.61 -3.63 -0.03
N ALA A 311 26.60 -2.85 0.40
CA ALA A 311 27.05 -1.62 -0.29
C ALA A 311 27.65 -1.87 -1.70
N THR A 312 27.95 -3.11 -2.07
CA THR A 312 28.44 -3.43 -3.42
C THR A 312 27.32 -3.28 -4.46
N CYS A 313 26.11 -3.74 -4.15
CA CYS A 313 24.94 -3.66 -5.03
C CYS A 313 24.00 -2.49 -4.66
N HIS A 314 24.11 -1.96 -3.44
CA HIS A 314 23.28 -0.86 -2.96
C HIS A 314 24.16 0.35 -2.63
N ARG A 315 24.64 1.00 -3.69
CA ARG A 315 25.61 2.10 -3.62
C ARG A 315 24.91 3.40 -3.26
N GLN A 316 25.37 4.06 -2.20
CA GLN A 316 24.72 5.25 -1.67
C GLN A 316 24.66 6.41 -2.67
N GLU A 317 25.72 6.60 -3.47
CA GLU A 317 25.79 7.61 -4.51
C GLU A 317 24.78 7.39 -5.65
N LEU A 318 24.14 6.21 -5.69
CA LEU A 318 23.04 5.84 -6.58
C LEU A 318 21.75 5.65 -5.77
N ALA A 319 21.57 6.40 -4.69
CA ALA A 319 20.43 6.27 -3.77
C ALA A 319 20.20 4.83 -3.28
N PHE A 320 21.30 4.13 -2.94
CA PHE A 320 21.31 2.73 -2.51
C PHE A 320 20.80 1.73 -3.56
N SER A 321 21.02 2.01 -4.85
CA SER A 321 20.81 1.07 -5.97
C SER A 321 22.13 0.70 -6.67
N GLU A 322 22.04 0.02 -7.82
CA GLU A 322 23.17 -0.29 -8.68
C GLU A 322 22.97 0.25 -10.11
N ALA A 323 24.05 0.66 -10.76
CA ALA A 323 24.07 1.01 -12.19
C ALA A 323 24.22 -0.23 -13.09
N ARG A 324 23.54 -1.33 -12.75
CA ARG A 324 23.53 -2.59 -13.51
C ARG A 324 22.10 -3.08 -13.70
N ALA A 325 21.83 -3.65 -14.87
CA ALA A 325 20.52 -4.23 -15.14
C ALA A 325 20.23 -5.40 -14.20
N LEU A 326 21.18 -6.32 -14.07
CA LEU A 326 21.10 -7.49 -13.19
C LEU A 326 22.37 -7.53 -12.33
N SER A 327 22.19 -7.73 -11.02
CA SER A 327 23.30 -7.79 -10.07
C SER A 327 24.24 -8.97 -10.36
N ILE A 328 25.52 -8.83 -9.99
CA ILE A 328 26.49 -9.93 -10.04
C ILE A 328 26.81 -10.38 -8.61
N GLY A 329 26.64 -11.66 -8.32
CA GLY A 329 26.93 -12.26 -7.02
C GLY A 329 28.42 -12.40 -6.73
N ALA A 330 28.75 -12.77 -5.49
CA ALA A 330 30.11 -12.91 -4.96
C ALA A 330 30.96 -13.95 -5.71
N ASP A 331 30.29 -14.92 -6.36
CA ASP A 331 30.93 -15.95 -7.19
C ASP A 331 31.09 -15.55 -8.67
N GLY A 332 30.62 -14.35 -9.07
CA GLY A 332 30.61 -13.88 -10.45
C GLY A 332 29.39 -14.29 -11.27
N THR A 333 28.43 -14.99 -10.65
CA THR A 333 27.17 -15.40 -11.28
C THR A 333 26.23 -14.20 -11.41
N GLN A 334 25.57 -14.07 -12.56
CA GLN A 334 24.57 -13.04 -12.79
C GLN A 334 23.23 -13.43 -12.13
N GLY A 335 22.64 -12.48 -11.42
CA GLY A 335 21.31 -12.59 -10.84
C GLY A 335 20.19 -12.48 -11.87
N THR A 336 18.94 -12.49 -11.40
CA THR A 336 17.75 -12.50 -12.26
C THR A 336 16.96 -11.20 -12.22
N ARG A 337 17.31 -10.26 -11.33
CA ARG A 337 16.59 -9.00 -11.16
C ARG A 337 17.53 -7.81 -10.95
N ASN A 338 17.03 -6.63 -11.26
CA ASN A 338 17.61 -5.35 -10.88
C ASN A 338 17.51 -5.14 -9.36
N SER A 339 18.55 -4.55 -8.75
CA SER A 339 18.56 -4.27 -7.31
C SER A 339 17.63 -3.11 -6.97
N MET A 340 16.66 -3.36 -6.08
CA MET A 340 15.77 -2.29 -5.62
C MET A 340 16.54 -1.28 -4.76
N PRO A 341 16.23 0.02 -4.85
CA PRO A 341 16.79 1.00 -3.94
C PRO A 341 16.34 0.76 -2.49
N LEU A 342 17.17 1.17 -1.51
CA LEU A 342 16.95 0.89 -0.08
C LEU A 342 16.54 2.11 0.77
N PHE A 343 16.02 3.17 0.17
CA PHE A 343 15.45 4.30 0.93
C PHE A 343 13.97 4.11 1.24
N ASN A 344 13.49 4.80 2.27
CA ASN A 344 12.10 4.82 2.74
C ASN A 344 11.52 3.43 3.02
N LEU A 345 12.35 2.49 3.46
CA LEU A 345 11.93 1.13 3.75
C LEU A 345 11.04 1.02 4.99
N ALA A 346 11.07 2.01 5.90
CA ALA A 346 10.20 2.06 7.07
C ALA A 346 8.69 2.06 6.74
N TRP A 347 8.30 2.50 5.54
CA TRP A 347 6.91 2.53 5.11
C TRP A 347 6.50 1.32 4.26
N SER A 348 7.43 0.43 3.97
CA SER A 348 7.21 -0.69 3.07
C SER A 348 6.59 -1.88 3.79
N PRO A 349 5.39 -2.36 3.40
CA PRO A 349 4.72 -3.48 4.08
C PRO A 349 5.31 -4.86 3.71
N SER A 350 6.09 -4.96 2.63
CA SER A 350 6.77 -6.18 2.18
C SER A 350 7.99 -5.84 1.31
N TYR A 351 8.92 -6.77 1.14
CA TYR A 351 10.21 -6.57 0.48
C TYR A 351 10.41 -7.58 -0.67
N ALA A 352 11.42 -7.30 -1.51
CA ALA A 352 11.62 -7.85 -2.86
C ALA A 352 10.57 -7.37 -3.89
N TRP A 353 10.91 -7.54 -5.17
CA TRP A 353 10.07 -7.18 -6.32
C TRP A 353 8.72 -7.92 -6.36
N ASP A 354 8.63 -9.12 -5.78
CA ASP A 354 7.43 -9.96 -5.73
C ASP A 354 6.71 -9.93 -4.36
N GLY A 355 7.31 -9.26 -3.36
CA GLY A 355 6.79 -9.18 -2.01
C GLY A 355 7.01 -10.43 -1.17
N ALA A 356 7.95 -11.31 -1.55
CA ALA A 356 8.18 -12.60 -0.88
C ALA A 356 8.61 -12.48 0.59
N LYS A 357 9.14 -11.31 1.02
CA LYS A 357 9.66 -11.11 2.37
C LYS A 357 8.77 -10.15 3.16
N PRO A 358 8.14 -10.59 4.26
CA PRO A 358 7.30 -9.72 5.09
C PRO A 358 8.11 -8.83 6.05
N GLN A 359 9.38 -9.17 6.32
CA GLN A 359 10.27 -8.40 7.19
C GLN A 359 11.55 -8.01 6.46
N LEU A 360 12.13 -6.86 6.83
CA LEU A 360 13.32 -6.34 6.17
C LEU A 360 14.55 -7.19 6.52
N ARG A 361 14.67 -7.61 7.79
CA ARG A 361 15.72 -8.56 8.20
C ARG A 361 15.69 -9.87 7.39
N ASP A 362 14.52 -10.39 7.04
CA ASP A 362 14.40 -11.61 6.23
C ASP A 362 14.91 -11.40 4.80
N GLN A 363 14.70 -10.21 4.24
CA GLN A 363 15.27 -9.82 2.95
C GLN A 363 16.80 -9.72 3.03
N ALA A 364 17.34 -9.10 4.09
CA ALA A 364 18.78 -8.99 4.28
C ALA A 364 19.45 -10.37 4.40
N ILE A 365 18.86 -11.30 5.18
CA ILE A 365 19.39 -12.66 5.30
C ILE A 365 19.24 -13.44 4.00
N ALA A 366 18.14 -13.27 3.26
CA ALA A 366 17.98 -13.89 1.95
C ALA A 366 19.11 -13.48 0.98
N ALA A 367 19.43 -12.18 0.92
CA ALA A 367 20.54 -11.66 0.12
C ALA A 367 21.90 -12.22 0.56
N LEU A 368 22.13 -12.32 1.87
CA LEU A 368 23.35 -12.91 2.46
C LEU A 368 23.53 -14.37 2.04
N THR A 369 22.45 -15.16 2.06
CA THR A 369 22.51 -16.60 1.75
C THR A 369 22.35 -16.95 0.28
N GLY A 370 21.80 -16.05 -0.53
CA GLY A 370 21.42 -16.34 -1.92
C GLY A 370 22.60 -16.71 -2.79
N GLU A 371 22.50 -17.84 -3.50
CA GLU A 371 23.56 -18.37 -4.37
C GLU A 371 23.93 -17.42 -5.52
N LEU A 372 22.97 -16.62 -5.99
CA LEU A 372 23.17 -15.60 -7.03
C LEU A 372 23.61 -14.24 -6.48
N GLU A 373 23.73 -14.12 -5.15
CA GLU A 373 24.08 -12.90 -4.43
C GLU A 373 25.35 -13.15 -3.60
N MET A 374 25.29 -13.09 -2.28
CA MET A 374 26.47 -13.17 -1.42
C MET A 374 26.91 -14.61 -1.11
N HIS A 375 26.03 -15.59 -1.34
CA HIS A 375 26.25 -17.04 -1.20
C HIS A 375 26.94 -17.47 0.11
N ALA A 376 26.71 -16.73 1.19
CA ALA A 376 27.41 -16.97 2.44
C ALA A 376 26.80 -18.15 3.21
N ASP A 377 27.65 -18.91 3.89
CA ASP A 377 27.23 -19.78 5.00
C ASP A 377 27.02 -18.91 6.26
N PRO A 378 25.79 -18.77 6.76
CA PRO A 378 25.50 -17.90 7.90
C PRO A 378 26.26 -18.27 9.18
N ALA A 379 26.50 -19.56 9.42
CA ALA A 379 27.23 -20.02 10.59
C ALA A 379 28.71 -19.62 10.51
N LYS A 380 29.30 -19.72 9.30
CA LYS A 380 30.66 -19.26 9.03
C LYS A 380 30.79 -17.75 9.18
N VAL A 381 29.80 -16.98 8.70
CA VAL A 381 29.77 -15.51 8.85
C VAL A 381 29.76 -15.14 10.33
N ALA A 382 28.84 -15.71 11.12
CA ALA A 382 28.73 -15.44 12.55
C ALA A 382 30.03 -15.81 13.30
N ALA A 383 30.63 -16.97 13.00
CA ALA A 383 31.89 -17.39 13.60
C ALA A 383 33.07 -16.47 13.21
N THR A 384 33.09 -15.96 11.98
CA THR A 384 34.14 -15.08 11.47
C THR A 384 34.08 -13.72 12.13
N LEU A 385 32.89 -13.10 12.15
CA LEU A 385 32.63 -11.83 12.83
C LEU A 385 32.83 -11.96 14.35
N GLY A 386 32.45 -13.09 14.94
CA GLY A 386 32.64 -13.39 16.36
C GLY A 386 34.10 -13.54 16.82
N ARG A 387 35.08 -13.53 15.91
CA ARG A 387 36.52 -13.49 16.25
C ARG A 387 37.07 -12.07 16.33
N ASP A 388 36.35 -11.08 15.81
CA ASP A 388 36.75 -9.68 15.79
C ASP A 388 36.34 -9.00 17.12
N PRO A 389 37.30 -8.58 17.97
CA PRO A 389 36.98 -7.96 19.26
C PRO A 389 36.15 -6.69 19.13
N GLY A 390 36.37 -5.90 18.07
CA GLY A 390 35.63 -4.67 17.82
C GLY A 390 34.18 -4.96 17.45
N VAL A 391 33.95 -5.95 16.58
CA VAL A 391 32.57 -6.36 16.25
C VAL A 391 31.85 -6.90 17.49
N ARG A 392 32.51 -7.74 18.30
CA ARG A 392 31.92 -8.22 19.55
C ARG A 392 31.54 -7.09 20.51
N GLN A 393 32.35 -6.03 20.58
CA GLN A 393 32.03 -4.85 21.38
C GLN A 393 30.78 -4.14 20.85
N ASP A 394 30.67 -3.97 19.53
CA ASP A 394 29.49 -3.36 18.90
C ASP A 394 28.21 -4.19 19.16
N PHE A 395 28.29 -5.53 19.07
CA PHE A 395 27.16 -6.41 19.44
C PHE A 395 26.80 -6.30 20.92
N ALA A 396 27.79 -6.19 21.81
CA ALA A 396 27.53 -5.99 23.23
C ALA A 396 26.84 -4.65 23.50
N ALA A 397 27.19 -3.60 22.77
CA ALA A 397 26.55 -2.29 22.88
C ALA A 397 25.11 -2.33 22.33
N ALA A 398 24.88 -2.96 21.18
CA ALA A 398 23.58 -3.01 20.51
C ALA A 398 22.58 -3.98 21.17
N PHE A 399 23.05 -5.14 21.66
CA PHE A 399 22.19 -6.24 22.09
C PHE A 399 22.50 -6.77 23.51
N GLY A 400 23.40 -6.10 24.25
CA GLY A 400 23.73 -6.46 25.63
C GLY A 400 24.59 -7.72 25.76
N THR A 401 25.04 -8.28 24.64
CA THR A 401 25.87 -9.49 24.58
C THR A 401 26.88 -9.41 23.44
N PRO A 402 28.13 -9.86 23.64
CA PRO A 402 29.13 -9.90 22.58
C PRO A 402 28.94 -11.06 21.59
N GLU A 403 27.87 -11.84 21.75
CA GLU A 403 27.57 -12.99 20.92
C GLU A 403 27.01 -12.57 19.56
N VAL A 404 27.73 -12.91 18.50
CA VAL A 404 27.31 -12.69 17.11
C VAL A 404 26.45 -13.86 16.65
N THR A 405 25.21 -13.57 16.24
CA THR A 405 24.30 -14.53 15.62
C THR A 405 23.74 -13.98 14.31
N VAL A 406 23.30 -14.86 13.42
CA VAL A 406 22.67 -14.49 12.14
C VAL A 406 21.44 -13.61 12.36
N GLU A 407 20.66 -13.91 13.40
CA GLU A 407 19.51 -13.12 13.79
C GLU A 407 19.90 -11.68 14.19
N ARG A 408 20.93 -11.51 15.04
CA ARG A 408 21.40 -10.19 15.46
C ARG A 408 22.05 -9.40 14.31
N ILE A 409 22.68 -10.09 13.36
CA ILE A 409 23.13 -9.47 12.10
C ILE A 409 21.94 -8.91 11.33
N GLY A 410 20.89 -9.71 11.13
CA GLY A 410 19.66 -9.26 10.44
C GLY A 410 18.97 -8.10 11.16
N LEU A 411 18.89 -8.15 12.50
CA LEU A 411 18.32 -7.09 13.33
C LEU A 411 19.08 -5.76 13.17
N ALA A 412 20.41 -5.79 13.26
CA ALA A 412 21.23 -4.59 13.13
C ALA A 412 21.11 -3.99 11.71
N LEU A 413 21.18 -4.82 10.66
CA LEU A 413 20.99 -4.39 9.28
C LEU A 413 19.60 -3.76 9.05
N GLU A 414 18.56 -4.36 9.62
CA GLU A 414 17.20 -3.79 9.57
C GLU A 414 17.13 -2.42 10.23
N GLN A 415 17.71 -2.24 11.43
CA GLN A 415 17.72 -0.93 12.08
C GLN A 415 18.38 0.13 11.19
N PHE A 416 19.57 -0.13 10.64
CA PHE A 416 20.25 0.80 9.76
C PHE A 416 19.41 1.15 8.52
N MET A 417 18.92 0.13 7.80
CA MET A 417 18.17 0.34 6.56
C MET A 417 16.84 1.08 6.78
N LEU A 418 16.19 0.92 7.94
CA LEU A 418 14.99 1.70 8.29
C LEU A 418 15.28 3.20 8.44
N THR A 419 16.51 3.59 8.79
CA THR A 419 16.89 5.01 8.93
C THR A 419 17.21 5.72 7.61
N LEU A 420 17.26 4.99 6.49
CA LEU A 420 17.56 5.56 5.18
C LEU A 420 16.32 6.30 4.62
N VAL A 421 16.13 7.55 5.03
CA VAL A 421 14.94 8.35 4.67
C VAL A 421 15.28 9.37 3.57
N SER A 422 14.44 9.42 2.52
CA SER A 422 14.45 10.40 1.42
C SER A 422 13.18 11.25 1.48
N ALA A 423 13.32 12.53 1.82
CA ALA A 423 12.20 13.45 2.06
C ALA A 423 12.53 14.94 1.84
N ASP A 424 13.69 15.26 1.25
CA ASP A 424 14.13 16.63 0.96
C ASP A 424 14.50 16.84 -0.52
N SER A 425 13.73 16.25 -1.42
CA SER A 425 13.86 16.51 -2.86
C SER A 425 13.49 17.95 -3.24
N LYS A 426 13.76 18.37 -4.49
CA LYS A 426 13.30 19.68 -4.99
C LYS A 426 11.78 19.78 -4.89
N PHE A 427 11.07 18.70 -5.22
CA PHE A 427 9.62 18.64 -5.10
C PHE A 427 9.15 18.83 -3.66
N ASP A 428 9.79 18.15 -2.69
CA ASP A 428 9.44 18.28 -1.27
C ASP A 428 9.65 19.72 -0.78
N ARG A 429 10.75 20.37 -1.19
CA ARG A 429 10.98 21.78 -0.89
C ARG A 429 9.94 22.70 -1.54
N ALA A 430 9.48 22.38 -2.74
CA ALA A 430 8.44 23.15 -3.42
C ALA A 430 7.08 23.03 -2.72
N LEU A 431 6.70 21.83 -2.27
CA LEU A 431 5.48 21.62 -1.47
C LEU A 431 5.49 22.43 -0.16
N ARG A 432 6.67 22.71 0.41
CA ARG A 432 6.85 23.56 1.60
C ARG A 432 7.03 25.05 1.27
N GLY A 433 6.94 25.45 0.00
CA GLY A 433 7.13 26.84 -0.44
C GLY A 433 8.56 27.36 -0.33
N ALA A 434 9.55 26.47 -0.20
CA ALA A 434 10.96 26.85 -0.06
C ALA A 434 11.67 27.08 -1.41
N VAL A 435 11.15 26.50 -2.50
CA VAL A 435 11.63 26.69 -3.88
C VAL A 435 10.45 26.65 -4.84
N GLU A 436 10.62 27.20 -6.03
CA GLU A 436 9.63 27.08 -7.12
C GLU A 436 10.02 25.96 -8.09
N LEU A 437 9.01 25.25 -8.59
CA LEU A 437 9.15 24.42 -9.78
C LEU A 437 9.13 25.31 -11.02
N SER A 438 9.89 24.92 -12.05
CA SER A 438 9.78 25.54 -13.37
C SER A 438 8.42 25.25 -14.01
N ASP A 439 8.04 25.99 -15.04
CA ASP A 439 6.77 25.75 -15.74
C ASP A 439 6.72 24.34 -16.36
N GLU A 440 7.86 23.83 -16.87
CA GLU A 440 7.97 22.46 -17.39
C GLU A 440 7.80 21.40 -16.30
N GLU A 441 8.38 21.62 -15.10
CA GLU A 441 8.21 20.72 -13.95
C GLU A 441 6.77 20.75 -13.41
N LYS A 442 6.14 21.93 -13.36
CA LYS A 442 4.73 22.10 -12.99
C LYS A 442 3.83 21.36 -13.98
N LYS A 443 4.07 21.53 -15.28
CA LYS A 443 3.35 20.82 -16.34
C LYS A 443 3.50 19.31 -16.23
N GLY A 444 4.71 18.83 -15.90
CA GLY A 444 4.98 17.42 -15.65
C GLY A 444 4.20 16.87 -14.46
N PHE A 445 4.17 17.60 -13.35
CA PHE A 445 3.38 17.22 -12.17
C PHE A 445 1.87 17.18 -12.48
N GLU A 446 1.36 18.18 -13.21
CA GLU A 446 -0.04 18.21 -13.64
C GLU A 446 -0.41 16.99 -14.50
N LEU A 447 0.45 16.61 -15.45
CA LEU A 447 0.25 15.41 -16.27
C LEU A 447 0.27 14.15 -15.41
N PHE A 448 1.25 14.03 -14.51
CA PHE A 448 1.42 12.90 -13.61
C PHE A 448 0.19 12.67 -12.70
N ALA A 449 -0.39 13.76 -12.18
CA ALA A 449 -1.50 13.76 -11.23
C ALA A 449 -2.88 13.87 -11.90
N SER A 450 -2.94 13.92 -13.23
CA SER A 450 -4.19 14.05 -13.98
C SER A 450 -4.60 12.75 -14.65
N GLU A 451 -5.91 12.62 -14.79
CA GLU A 451 -6.55 11.48 -15.43
C GLU A 451 -6.46 11.55 -16.97
N TYR A 452 -6.26 10.40 -17.62
CA TYR A 452 -6.58 10.18 -19.03
C TYR A 452 -8.07 9.84 -19.17
N ASP A 453 -8.87 10.86 -19.51
CA ASP A 453 -10.33 10.72 -19.67
C ASP A 453 -10.83 11.56 -20.85
N PRO A 454 -10.68 11.06 -22.09
CA PRO A 454 -11.06 11.79 -23.29
C PRO A 454 -12.56 12.09 -23.35
N ALA A 455 -13.40 11.26 -22.71
CA ALA A 455 -14.85 11.51 -22.63
C ALA A 455 -15.18 12.83 -21.91
N ARG A 456 -14.30 13.28 -21.00
CA ARG A 456 -14.40 14.57 -20.31
C ARG A 456 -13.33 15.57 -20.76
N SER A 457 -12.73 15.37 -21.94
CA SER A 457 -11.67 16.22 -22.50
C SER A 457 -10.44 16.39 -21.58
N ARG A 458 -10.10 15.36 -20.79
CA ARG A 458 -8.90 15.35 -19.95
C ARG A 458 -7.81 14.48 -20.57
N ARG A 459 -6.58 14.98 -20.59
CA ARG A 459 -5.39 14.29 -21.12
C ARG A 459 -4.24 14.33 -20.12
N GLY A 460 -4.35 13.53 -19.07
CA GLY A 460 -3.25 13.26 -18.14
C GLY A 460 -2.50 11.97 -18.46
N ALA A 461 -1.59 11.58 -17.56
CA ALA A 461 -0.72 10.41 -17.70
C ALA A 461 -1.02 9.27 -16.70
N ASP A 462 -2.03 9.42 -15.83
CA ASP A 462 -2.54 8.38 -14.92
C ASP A 462 -1.52 7.78 -13.93
N CYS A 463 -0.34 8.38 -13.77
CA CYS A 463 0.74 7.79 -12.98
C CYS A 463 0.37 7.68 -11.49
N PHE A 464 -0.40 8.63 -10.98
CA PHE A 464 -0.79 8.74 -9.56
C PHE A 464 -1.61 7.54 -9.02
N HIS A 465 -2.23 6.75 -9.89
CA HIS A 465 -2.99 5.55 -9.50
C HIS A 465 -2.14 4.49 -8.81
N CYS A 466 -0.89 4.34 -9.25
CA CYS A 466 0.08 3.42 -8.67
C CYS A 466 1.16 4.19 -7.89
N HIS A 467 1.57 5.35 -8.38
CA HIS A 467 2.63 6.17 -7.79
C HIS A 467 2.08 7.40 -7.06
N GLY A 468 1.11 7.19 -6.17
CA GLY A 468 0.45 8.25 -5.41
C GLY A 468 1.09 8.51 -4.04
N GLY A 469 0.56 9.54 -3.35
CA GLY A 469 0.90 9.86 -1.97
C GLY A 469 2.35 10.30 -1.74
N ALA A 470 2.67 10.74 -0.52
CA ALA A 470 3.98 11.30 -0.20
C ALA A 470 5.18 10.41 -0.55
N LEU A 471 5.00 9.11 -0.73
CA LEU A 471 6.06 8.15 -1.06
C LEU A 471 6.13 7.80 -2.56
N PHE A 472 5.25 8.34 -3.41
CA PHE A 472 5.16 8.00 -4.83
C PHE A 472 5.03 6.50 -5.11
N THR A 473 4.24 5.80 -4.29
CA THR A 473 3.95 4.37 -4.40
C THR A 473 2.71 4.04 -3.55
N ASP A 474 1.90 3.11 -4.05
CA ASP A 474 0.82 2.46 -3.32
C ASP A 474 1.28 1.20 -2.58
N TYR A 475 2.54 0.79 -2.75
CA TYR A 475 3.12 -0.49 -2.33
C TYR A 475 2.35 -1.73 -2.79
N GLY A 476 1.44 -1.56 -3.75
CA GLY A 476 0.64 -2.60 -4.36
C GLY A 476 1.44 -3.44 -5.34
N PHE A 477 0.77 -4.40 -5.97
CA PHE A 477 1.36 -5.27 -6.97
C PHE A 477 0.60 -5.13 -8.28
N ARG A 478 1.31 -4.73 -9.34
CA ARG A 478 0.73 -4.33 -10.62
C ARG A 478 1.44 -5.07 -11.75
N ASP A 479 0.69 -5.49 -12.76
CA ASP A 479 1.26 -5.83 -14.06
C ASP A 479 1.24 -4.54 -14.90
N ASN A 480 2.42 -4.07 -15.31
CA ASN A 480 2.58 -2.85 -16.10
C ASN A 480 2.72 -3.09 -17.60
N GLY A 481 2.53 -4.34 -18.06
CA GLY A 481 2.59 -4.71 -19.47
C GLY A 481 4.00 -4.77 -20.07
N LEU A 482 5.07 -4.75 -19.27
CA LEU A 482 6.46 -4.88 -19.77
C LEU A 482 6.78 -6.29 -20.30
N GLY A 483 6.04 -7.30 -19.85
CA GLY A 483 6.29 -8.71 -20.18
C GLY A 483 7.42 -9.33 -19.36
N LEU A 484 7.28 -10.62 -19.07
CA LEU A 484 8.19 -11.37 -18.20
C LEU A 484 9.42 -11.89 -18.94
N THR A 485 10.52 -11.98 -18.21
CA THR A 485 11.68 -12.74 -18.68
C THR A 485 11.42 -14.26 -18.58
N ARG A 486 12.19 -15.08 -19.29
CA ARG A 486 11.95 -16.53 -19.34
C ARG A 486 12.16 -17.15 -17.95
N GLY A 487 11.14 -17.86 -17.46
CA GLY A 487 11.20 -18.55 -16.17
C GLY A 487 10.91 -17.64 -14.96
N GLU A 488 10.56 -16.38 -15.21
CA GLU A 488 10.16 -15.46 -14.15
C GLU A 488 8.70 -15.67 -13.77
N GLU A 489 8.46 -15.97 -12.49
CA GLU A 489 7.11 -16.24 -11.95
C GLU A 489 6.48 -14.99 -11.32
N ALA A 490 7.26 -13.92 -11.14
CA ALA A 490 6.85 -12.69 -10.48
C ALA A 490 6.13 -12.96 -9.13
N ARG A 491 5.08 -12.20 -8.80
CA ARG A 491 4.28 -12.43 -7.59
C ARG A 491 3.56 -13.78 -7.56
N SER A 492 3.20 -14.35 -8.71
CA SER A 492 2.48 -15.64 -8.74
C SER A 492 3.31 -16.79 -8.19
N GLY A 493 4.65 -16.72 -8.26
CA GLY A 493 5.54 -17.68 -7.58
C GLY A 493 5.49 -17.61 -6.06
N VAL A 494 5.07 -16.47 -5.49
CA VAL A 494 4.90 -16.29 -4.04
C VAL A 494 3.50 -16.73 -3.59
N THR A 495 2.47 -16.36 -4.35
CA THR A 495 1.06 -16.53 -3.93
C THR A 495 0.40 -17.81 -4.45
N GLY A 496 0.94 -18.40 -5.54
CA GLY A 496 0.32 -19.51 -6.27
C GLY A 496 -0.94 -19.12 -7.05
N ARG A 497 -1.31 -17.83 -7.09
CA ARG A 497 -2.55 -17.36 -7.74
C ARG A 497 -2.28 -16.94 -9.18
N ALA A 498 -3.04 -17.50 -10.13
CA ALA A 498 -2.97 -17.10 -11.54
C ALA A 498 -3.30 -15.61 -11.76
N THR A 499 -4.11 -15.01 -10.89
CA THR A 499 -4.45 -13.58 -10.93
C THR A 499 -3.30 -12.66 -10.52
N ASP A 500 -2.18 -13.21 -10.02
CA ASP A 500 -0.97 -12.46 -9.71
C ASP A 500 0.16 -12.65 -10.73
N ALA A 501 -0.11 -13.34 -11.85
CA ALA A 501 0.87 -13.50 -12.93
C ALA A 501 1.30 -12.13 -13.48
N GLY A 502 2.61 -11.96 -13.72
CA GLY A 502 3.13 -10.70 -14.27
C GLY A 502 3.21 -9.54 -13.28
N LYS A 503 2.68 -9.68 -12.06
CA LYS A 503 2.63 -8.57 -11.10
C LYS A 503 3.94 -8.42 -10.33
N PHE A 504 4.40 -7.18 -10.22
CA PHE A 504 5.49 -6.78 -9.35
C PHE A 504 5.05 -5.65 -8.43
N LYS A 505 5.77 -5.51 -7.33
CA LYS A 505 5.60 -4.41 -6.40
C LYS A 505 5.80 -3.08 -7.12
N THR A 506 4.91 -2.13 -6.88
CA THR A 506 5.07 -0.75 -7.33
C THR A 506 6.22 -0.08 -6.56
N PRO A 507 7.36 0.27 -7.19
CA PRO A 507 8.45 0.94 -6.47
C PRO A 507 8.09 2.41 -6.19
N SER A 508 8.77 3.01 -5.21
CA SER A 508 8.73 4.46 -5.00
C SER A 508 9.43 5.17 -6.16
N LEU A 509 8.86 6.26 -6.67
CA LEU A 509 9.54 7.13 -7.65
C LEU A 509 10.45 8.18 -7.02
N ARG A 510 10.56 8.24 -5.68
CA ARG A 510 11.59 9.07 -5.04
C ARG A 510 12.96 8.64 -5.54
N ASN A 511 13.86 9.59 -5.80
CA ASN A 511 15.18 9.33 -6.37
C ASN A 511 15.22 8.59 -7.72
N VAL A 512 14.09 8.44 -8.43
CA VAL A 512 14.05 7.61 -9.65
C VAL A 512 15.06 8.06 -10.71
N ALA A 513 15.39 9.36 -10.79
CA ALA A 513 16.33 9.86 -11.79
C ALA A 513 17.79 9.39 -11.58
N VAL A 514 18.12 8.78 -10.44
CA VAL A 514 19.48 8.31 -10.11
C VAL A 514 19.56 6.81 -9.82
N THR A 515 18.47 6.07 -10.05
CA THR A 515 18.40 4.62 -9.81
C THR A 515 18.28 3.81 -11.11
N ALA A 516 18.75 4.35 -12.23
CA ALA A 516 18.80 3.62 -13.49
C ALA A 516 19.76 2.41 -13.40
N PRO A 517 19.51 1.33 -14.15
CA PRO A 517 18.39 1.13 -15.08
C PRO A 517 17.09 0.69 -14.36
N TYR A 518 15.97 0.68 -15.10
CA TYR A 518 14.63 0.57 -14.55
C TYR A 518 13.95 -0.76 -14.84
N MET A 519 12.87 -0.99 -14.09
CA MET A 519 12.04 -2.20 -14.07
C MET A 519 12.71 -3.36 -13.32
N HIS A 520 11.97 -4.44 -13.10
CA HIS A 520 12.43 -5.60 -12.32
C HIS A 520 13.66 -6.29 -12.92
N ASP A 521 13.92 -6.11 -14.21
CA ASP A 521 15.04 -6.71 -14.93
C ASP A 521 16.02 -5.69 -15.54
N GLY A 522 15.82 -4.39 -15.26
CA GLY A 522 16.75 -3.35 -15.68
C GLY A 522 16.83 -3.13 -17.19
N ARG A 523 15.83 -3.56 -17.98
CA ARG A 523 15.91 -3.47 -19.46
C ARG A 523 15.76 -2.06 -20.03
N LEU A 524 15.23 -1.12 -19.25
CA LEU A 524 15.05 0.28 -19.67
C LEU A 524 16.16 1.13 -19.04
N GLY A 525 16.97 1.78 -19.85
CA GLY A 525 18.14 2.55 -19.41
C GLY A 525 17.85 3.99 -19.02
N THR A 526 16.74 4.58 -19.50
CA THR A 526 16.44 6.01 -19.33
C THR A 526 15.00 6.27 -18.87
N LEU A 527 14.75 7.42 -18.24
CA LEU A 527 13.39 7.81 -17.85
C LEU A 527 12.51 8.03 -19.09
N GLU A 528 13.13 8.48 -20.18
CA GLU A 528 12.51 8.67 -21.48
C GLU A 528 12.00 7.33 -22.04
N GLU A 529 12.78 6.24 -21.92
CA GLU A 529 12.33 4.89 -22.27
C GLU A 529 11.21 4.38 -21.35
N VAL A 530 11.24 4.72 -20.05
CA VAL A 530 10.16 4.39 -19.12
C VAL A 530 8.86 5.11 -19.51
N VAL A 531 8.93 6.40 -19.80
CA VAL A 531 7.76 7.18 -20.26
C VAL A 531 7.26 6.65 -21.59
N ALA A 532 8.15 6.30 -22.53
CA ALA A 532 7.77 5.70 -23.80
C ALA A 532 7.06 4.33 -23.61
N HIS A 533 7.52 3.51 -22.66
CA HIS A 533 6.83 2.26 -22.32
C HIS A 533 5.38 2.51 -21.88
N TYR A 534 5.15 3.44 -20.96
CA TYR A 534 3.79 3.75 -20.50
C TYR A 534 2.95 4.50 -21.54
N ASP A 535 3.58 5.26 -22.43
CA ASP A 535 2.90 5.99 -23.50
C ASP A 535 2.41 5.07 -24.62
N HIS A 536 3.18 4.05 -25.03
CA HIS A 536 2.80 3.16 -26.15
C HIS A 536 3.37 1.73 -26.12
N GLY A 537 4.21 1.37 -25.14
CA GLY A 537 4.86 0.05 -25.01
C GLY A 537 4.12 -0.98 -24.16
N VAL A 538 3.03 -0.59 -23.49
CA VAL A 538 2.24 -1.48 -22.61
C VAL A 538 1.63 -2.65 -23.39
N SER A 539 2.03 -3.87 -23.04
CA SER A 539 1.41 -5.09 -23.56
C SER A 539 0.15 -5.46 -22.78
N ARG A 540 -0.93 -5.77 -23.50
CA ARG A 540 -2.17 -6.27 -22.88
C ARG A 540 -2.08 -7.74 -22.50
N THR A 541 -2.01 -8.00 -21.20
CA THR A 541 -2.01 -9.33 -20.58
C THR A 541 -3.35 -9.60 -19.88
N ALA A 542 -3.57 -10.86 -19.49
CA ALA A 542 -4.76 -11.27 -18.71
C ALA A 542 -4.70 -10.83 -17.23
N THR A 543 -3.70 -10.07 -16.83
CA THR A 543 -3.52 -9.54 -15.47
C THR A 543 -3.12 -8.06 -15.47
N LEU A 544 -3.04 -7.43 -16.64
CA LEU A 544 -2.74 -6.00 -16.82
C LEU A 544 -3.61 -5.16 -15.89
N ASP A 545 -2.98 -4.20 -15.21
CA ASP A 545 -3.68 -3.32 -14.30
C ASP A 545 -4.87 -2.61 -14.98
N PRO A 546 -6.07 -2.57 -14.37
CA PRO A 546 -7.22 -1.86 -14.92
C PRO A 546 -6.95 -0.40 -15.30
N ASN A 547 -6.07 0.31 -14.58
CA ASN A 547 -5.74 1.69 -14.87
C ASN A 547 -4.87 1.86 -16.11
N LEU A 548 -4.18 0.80 -16.55
CA LEU A 548 -3.49 0.78 -17.84
C LEU A 548 -4.38 0.19 -18.93
N ALA A 549 -5.16 -0.84 -18.61
CA ALA A 549 -6.05 -1.51 -19.56
C ALA A 549 -7.20 -0.61 -20.06
N LYS A 550 -7.52 0.48 -19.36
CA LYS A 550 -8.51 1.47 -19.82
C LYS A 550 -7.98 2.40 -20.91
N HIS A 551 -6.65 2.48 -21.10
CA HIS A 551 -6.04 3.32 -22.12
C HIS A 551 -6.30 2.77 -23.54
N PRO A 552 -6.32 3.65 -24.57
CA PRO A 552 -6.45 3.22 -25.96
C PRO A 552 -5.35 2.26 -26.39
N ASP A 553 -5.60 1.51 -27.45
CA ASP A 553 -4.62 0.57 -28.03
C ASP A 553 -3.35 1.27 -28.53
N ALA A 554 -3.48 2.52 -28.95
CA ALA A 554 -2.37 3.39 -29.33
C ALA A 554 -1.67 4.06 -28.14
N GLY A 555 -2.12 3.75 -26.92
CA GLY A 555 -1.63 4.31 -25.66
C GLY A 555 -2.09 5.75 -25.40
N LEU A 556 -1.33 6.47 -24.56
CA LEU A 556 -1.69 7.81 -24.07
C LEU A 556 -1.55 8.91 -25.13
N GLN A 557 -0.68 8.68 -26.13
CA GLN A 557 -0.39 9.59 -27.24
C GLN A 557 0.12 10.95 -26.74
N LEU A 558 1.01 10.94 -25.75
CA LEU A 558 1.65 12.12 -25.22
C LEU A 558 2.55 12.76 -26.29
N THR A 559 2.49 14.08 -26.41
CA THR A 559 3.40 14.84 -27.24
C THR A 559 4.83 14.77 -26.68
N MET A 560 5.84 15.01 -27.53
CA MET A 560 7.24 15.08 -27.07
C MET A 560 7.46 16.13 -25.97
N GLU A 561 6.66 17.20 -25.93
CA GLU A 561 6.72 18.20 -24.85
C GLU A 561 6.15 17.67 -23.54
N GLU A 562 5.02 16.96 -23.59
CA GLU A 562 4.42 16.33 -22.41
C GLU A 562 5.32 15.23 -21.83
N GLN A 563 5.95 14.41 -22.68
CA GLN A 563 6.92 13.40 -22.23
C GLN A 563 8.14 14.04 -21.56
N ARG A 564 8.70 15.12 -22.14
CA ARG A 564 9.81 15.87 -21.53
C ARG A 564 9.40 16.50 -20.20
N SER A 565 8.19 17.06 -20.12
CA SER A 565 7.66 17.65 -18.89
C SER A 565 7.52 16.60 -17.78
N LEU A 566 7.02 15.40 -18.08
CA LEU A 566 6.97 14.28 -17.13
C LEU A 566 8.37 13.92 -16.62
N VAL A 567 9.34 13.77 -17.51
CA VAL A 567 10.73 13.47 -17.12
C VAL A 567 11.32 14.59 -16.27
N ALA A 568 11.08 15.86 -16.62
CA ALA A 568 11.52 17.01 -15.84
C ALA A 568 10.96 16.96 -14.42
N PHE A 569 9.66 16.65 -14.27
CA PHE A 569 9.03 16.43 -12.97
C PHE A 569 9.66 15.26 -12.21
N LEU A 570 9.86 14.09 -12.82
CA LEU A 570 10.47 12.93 -12.14
C LEU A 570 11.87 13.23 -11.60
N ARG A 571 12.65 14.07 -12.29
CA ARG A 571 13.96 14.53 -11.81
C ARG A 571 13.89 15.42 -10.57
N THR A 572 12.75 16.07 -10.31
CA THR A 572 12.55 16.86 -9.09
C THR A 572 12.43 16.00 -7.83
N LEU A 573 12.21 14.69 -7.98
CA LEU A 573 12.03 13.73 -6.89
C LEU A 573 13.35 13.21 -6.29
N THR A 574 14.49 13.67 -6.80
CA THR A 574 15.82 13.33 -6.29
C THR A 574 16.18 14.14 -5.05
N ASP A 575 16.50 13.43 -3.96
CA ASP A 575 17.03 13.97 -2.72
C ASP A 575 18.56 13.88 -2.72
N THR A 576 19.20 14.98 -3.14
CA THR A 576 20.67 15.08 -3.23
C THR A 576 21.39 14.95 -1.88
N LYS A 577 20.69 15.04 -0.73
CA LYS A 577 21.33 14.82 0.58
C LYS A 577 21.58 13.33 0.83
N LEU A 578 20.68 12.46 0.38
CA LEU A 578 20.83 11.02 0.51
C LEU A 578 22.08 10.53 -0.26
N GLU A 579 22.33 11.11 -1.43
CA GLU A 579 23.52 10.86 -2.26
C GLU A 579 24.82 11.33 -1.58
N ARG A 580 24.79 12.47 -0.89
CA ARG A 580 25.98 13.16 -0.35
C ARG A 580 26.34 12.82 1.09
N ALA A 581 25.46 12.16 1.85
CA ALA A 581 25.73 11.82 3.24
C ALA A 581 26.96 10.89 3.44
N GLY A 582 27.53 10.35 2.35
CA GLY A 582 28.84 9.67 2.34
C GLY A 582 30.04 10.50 2.84
N GLU A 583 29.99 11.84 2.85
CA GLU A 583 31.04 12.65 3.49
C GLU A 583 30.99 12.60 5.03
N THR A 584 29.82 12.25 5.60
CA THR A 584 29.60 12.14 7.05
C THR A 584 29.68 10.69 7.55
N LEU A 585 29.39 9.70 6.70
CA LEU A 585 29.42 8.27 7.06
C LEU A 585 30.85 7.70 7.17
N ALA A 586 31.86 8.41 6.67
CA ALA A 586 33.27 8.11 6.90
C ALA A 586 33.85 8.80 8.15
N SER A 587 33.10 9.71 8.79
CA SER A 587 33.59 10.59 9.85
C SER A 587 32.71 10.58 11.11
N GLY A 588 32.36 9.40 11.60
CA GLY A 588 32.10 9.13 13.04
C GLY A 588 31.32 10.17 13.86
N GLY A 589 30.27 10.79 13.31
CA GLY A 589 29.48 11.79 14.00
C GLY A 589 28.02 11.73 13.59
N LEU A 590 27.19 11.16 14.48
CA LEU A 590 25.79 11.52 14.63
C LEU A 590 25.67 12.66 15.63
#